data_AF-A0A518VCD4-F1
#
_entry.id   AF-A0A518VCD4-F1
#
_cell.length_a   1.000
_cell.length_b   1.000
_cell.length_c   1.000
_cell.angle_alpha   90.00
_cell.angle_beta   90.00
_cell.angle_gamma   90.00
#
_symmetry.space_group_name_H-M   'P 1'
#
loop_
_entity.id
_entity.type
_entity.pdbx_description
1 polymer ?
#
loop_
_entity_poly.entity_id
_entity_poly.type
_entity_poly.pdbx_seq_one_letter_code
_entity_poly.pdbx_strand_id
1 'polypeptide(L)'
;MANQNQTFGNFEVKGFITITPDTFQIDLKGKNTPTWNYSRINMKMEDGNGKSFYLNAQDGFDSINGKTIFAQIKDSKEQLQIAFADRNNSEILSYVDESSYIRVALRKVEKSEGKKEWEYNNFLTLYDAINFLKPRLETGMKLSVWGRTKYSPYNDSLNKEFQIQSIYLLPEDDTTTLGFKFYQNVLLTTESLIDDKWEEEGIATLKAKVIQKVKKKLTVLHIPLVIRSTPENKEKVRSVIEKFYKVDGDNVRRIRLEGKYSVGYVSGQVKEEDFPLEVIELINDGIYTKEEVLKMYVNRDYVDEMTVIRPVVNKDRDTNKIKADYSDTEYTLDDLNNLDKEPEPVVIASNQLKDDDFSFLDELE
;
A
#
# COMPACT_ATOMS: atom_id res chain seq x y z
N MET A 1 11.95 -25.98 11.29
CA MET A 1 10.63 -25.54 10.79
C MET A 1 10.88 -24.30 9.96
N ALA A 2 10.53 -24.31 8.69
CA ALA A 2 10.78 -23.19 7.79
C ALA A 2 10.11 -21.93 8.36
N ASN A 3 10.82 -20.80 8.37
CA ASN A 3 10.22 -19.49 8.59
C ASN A 3 9.04 -19.35 7.63
N GLN A 4 7.81 -19.44 8.12
CA GLN A 4 6.63 -19.19 7.31
C GLN A 4 6.68 -17.71 6.91
N ASN A 5 6.95 -17.48 5.63
CA ASN A 5 7.17 -16.15 5.11
C ASN A 5 5.83 -15.41 5.06
N GLN A 6 5.79 -14.20 5.60
CA GLN A 6 4.62 -13.34 5.41
C GLN A 6 4.39 -13.09 3.92
N THR A 7 3.14 -13.02 3.50
CA THR A 7 2.79 -12.64 2.14
C THR A 7 2.71 -11.12 2.06
N PHE A 8 3.79 -10.51 1.60
CA PHE A 8 3.89 -9.05 1.48
C PHE A 8 3.13 -8.52 0.27
N GLY A 9 2.53 -7.35 0.45
CA GLY A 9 1.89 -6.56 -0.59
C GLY A 9 2.55 -5.20 -0.72
N ASN A 10 2.65 -4.70 -1.95
CA ASN A 10 3.12 -3.35 -2.27
C ASN A 10 2.08 -2.62 -3.09
N PHE A 11 2.16 -1.30 -3.10
CA PHE A 11 1.35 -0.45 -3.94
C PHE A 11 2.20 0.57 -4.68
N GLU A 12 1.70 1.01 -5.82
CA GLU A 12 2.24 2.14 -6.58
C GLU A 12 1.08 3.05 -6.96
N VAL A 13 1.22 4.34 -6.70
CA VAL A 13 0.24 5.37 -7.03
C VAL A 13 0.92 6.39 -7.92
N LYS A 14 0.37 6.62 -9.12
CA LYS A 14 0.85 7.65 -10.04
C LYS A 14 -0.31 8.52 -10.49
N GLY A 15 -0.16 9.83 -10.40
CA GLY A 15 -1.25 10.74 -10.78
C GLY A 15 -1.00 12.19 -10.38
N PHE A 16 -1.95 13.05 -10.74
CA PHE A 16 -1.92 14.47 -10.42
C PHE A 16 -2.59 14.71 -9.07
N ILE A 17 -1.88 15.31 -8.11
CA ILE A 17 -2.42 15.57 -6.78
C ILE A 17 -3.35 16.80 -6.77
N THR A 18 -4.44 16.72 -6.01
CA THR A 18 -5.26 17.88 -5.63
C THR A 18 -5.05 18.17 -4.15
N ILE A 19 -4.54 19.36 -3.84
CA ILE A 19 -4.38 19.83 -2.46
C ILE A 19 -5.69 20.47 -1.99
N THR A 20 -6.17 19.99 -0.86
CA THR A 20 -7.38 20.45 -0.16
C THR A 20 -7.03 20.70 1.31
N PRO A 21 -7.89 21.39 2.09
CA PRO A 21 -7.68 21.55 3.53
C PRO A 21 -7.47 20.23 4.29
N ASP A 22 -8.06 19.13 3.80
CA ASP A 22 -7.97 17.80 4.40
C ASP A 22 -6.76 16.99 3.93
N THR A 23 -5.98 17.49 2.96
CA THR A 23 -4.85 16.73 2.41
C THR A 23 -3.74 16.52 3.44
N PHE A 24 -3.45 17.53 4.26
CA PHE A 24 -2.44 17.46 5.31
C PHE A 24 -3.04 17.84 6.65
N GLN A 25 -3.16 16.86 7.54
CA GLN A 25 -3.61 17.07 8.91
C GLN A 25 -2.44 16.77 9.84
N ILE A 26 -1.93 17.81 10.49
CA ILE A 26 -0.67 17.77 11.24
C ILE A 26 -0.98 17.85 12.74
N ASP A 27 -0.20 17.15 13.55
CA ASP A 27 -0.24 17.24 15.03
C ASP A 27 -1.63 17.02 15.63
N LEU A 28 -2.39 16.10 15.03
CA LEU A 28 -3.67 15.68 15.54
C LEU A 28 -3.50 14.89 16.83
N LYS A 29 -4.48 15.04 17.72
CA LYS A 29 -4.60 14.26 18.95
C LYS A 29 -5.55 13.10 18.75
N GLY A 30 -5.17 11.92 19.24
CA GLY A 30 -6.02 10.73 19.22
C GLY A 30 -7.31 10.97 20.00
N LYS A 31 -8.47 10.72 19.37
CA LYS A 31 -9.78 10.91 20.02
C LYS A 31 -9.96 10.01 21.26
N ASN A 32 -9.51 8.77 21.15
CA ASN A 32 -9.62 7.77 22.23
C ASN A 32 -8.35 7.66 23.07
N THR A 33 -7.23 8.18 22.57
CA THR A 33 -5.91 8.13 23.22
C THR A 33 -5.30 9.53 23.15
N PRO A 34 -5.59 10.42 24.12
CA PRO A 34 -5.14 11.81 24.08
C PRO A 34 -3.62 12.00 24.08
N THR A 35 -2.87 11.00 24.53
CA THR A 35 -1.39 10.96 24.48
C THR A 35 -0.87 10.69 23.07
N TRP A 36 -1.68 10.13 22.18
CA TRP A 36 -1.27 9.83 20.81
C TRP A 36 -1.30 11.10 19.95
N ASN A 37 -0.14 11.50 19.47
CA ASN A 37 0.03 12.53 18.45
C ASN A 37 0.20 11.86 17.09
N TYR A 38 -0.46 12.37 16.05
CA TYR A 38 -0.28 11.84 14.71
C TYR A 38 -0.46 12.89 13.63
N SER A 39 0.17 12.63 12.49
CA SER A 39 -0.05 13.36 11.25
C SER A 39 -0.66 12.39 10.24
N ARG A 40 -1.61 12.89 9.46
CA ARG A 40 -2.28 12.15 8.39
C ARG A 40 -2.14 12.90 7.08
N ILE A 41 -1.96 12.12 6.02
CA ILE A 41 -2.03 12.57 4.65
C ILE A 41 -3.17 11.86 3.92
N ASN A 42 -3.98 12.63 3.21
CA ASN A 42 -5.06 12.16 2.36
C ASN A 42 -4.87 12.72 0.95
N MET A 43 -4.14 11.98 0.12
CA MET A 43 -3.82 12.39 -1.25
C MET A 43 -4.98 12.04 -2.18
N LYS A 44 -5.78 13.04 -2.57
CA LYS A 44 -6.66 12.94 -3.73
C LYS A 44 -5.81 13.06 -5.00
N MET A 45 -5.83 12.04 -5.84
CA MET A 45 -5.03 11.99 -7.07
C MET A 45 -5.89 11.58 -8.27
N GLU A 46 -5.54 12.05 -9.47
CA GLU A 46 -6.23 11.74 -10.71
C GLU A 46 -5.33 10.99 -11.72
N ASP A 47 -5.90 10.03 -12.45
CA ASP A 47 -5.21 9.24 -13.49
C ASP A 47 -5.09 9.93 -14.86
N GLY A 48 -5.47 11.21 -14.96
CA GLY A 48 -5.49 11.98 -16.22
C GLY A 48 -6.67 11.66 -17.14
N ASN A 49 -7.55 10.71 -16.78
CA ASN A 49 -8.79 10.39 -17.50
C ASN A 49 -10.03 10.77 -16.68
N GLY A 50 -9.91 11.70 -15.72
CA GLY A 50 -11.00 12.11 -14.84
C GLY A 50 -11.30 11.15 -13.68
N LYS A 51 -10.60 10.01 -13.55
CA LYS A 51 -10.81 9.11 -12.40
C LYS A 51 -9.95 9.54 -11.23
N SER A 52 -10.61 9.95 -10.15
CA SER A 52 -9.97 10.26 -8.88
C SER A 52 -9.86 9.01 -8.00
N PHE A 53 -8.77 8.92 -7.24
CA PHE A 53 -8.56 7.92 -6.20
C PHE A 53 -7.88 8.56 -4.99
N TYR A 54 -8.00 7.92 -3.83
CA TYR A 54 -7.50 8.45 -2.56
C TYR A 54 -6.45 7.52 -1.94
N LEU A 55 -5.27 8.08 -1.65
CA LEU A 55 -4.25 7.42 -0.83
C LEU A 55 -4.26 8.04 0.57
N ASN A 56 -4.71 7.26 1.55
CA ASN A 56 -4.71 7.65 2.96
C ASN A 56 -3.56 6.96 3.69
N ALA A 57 -2.74 7.75 4.37
CA ALA A 57 -1.69 7.24 5.25
C ALA A 57 -1.55 8.13 6.49
N GLN A 58 -1.10 7.56 7.59
CA GLN A 58 -0.87 8.30 8.82
C GLN A 58 0.27 7.69 9.60
N ASP A 59 0.92 8.49 10.44
CA ASP A 59 1.90 8.02 11.40
C ASP A 59 1.96 8.96 12.60
N GLY A 60 2.39 8.44 13.73
CA GLY A 60 2.32 9.13 15.01
C GLY A 60 3.20 8.50 16.08
N PHE A 61 3.09 9.04 17.28
CA PHE A 61 3.81 8.61 18.46
C PHE A 61 3.01 8.94 19.73
N ASP A 62 3.29 8.22 20.81
CA ASP A 62 2.73 8.55 22.12
C ASP A 62 3.60 9.63 22.78
N SER A 63 3.00 10.71 23.28
CA SER A 63 3.73 11.82 23.88
C SER A 63 4.36 11.51 25.24
N ILE A 64 3.90 10.43 25.90
CA ILE A 64 4.41 10.00 27.21
C ILE A 64 5.36 8.82 27.04
N ASN A 65 4.90 7.77 26.33
CA ASN A 65 5.64 6.52 26.16
C ASN A 65 6.56 6.52 24.93
N GLY A 66 6.47 7.56 24.09
CA GLY A 66 7.23 7.66 22.85
C GLY A 66 6.74 6.67 21.78
N LYS A 67 7.65 6.39 20.84
CA LYS A 67 7.53 5.34 19.82
C LYS A 67 8.92 4.78 19.58
N THR A 68 9.04 3.46 19.48
CA THR A 68 10.25 2.81 18.99
C THR A 68 10.18 2.66 17.47
N ILE A 69 11.18 3.18 16.78
CA ILE A 69 11.39 3.02 15.35
C ILE A 69 12.37 1.86 15.16
N PHE A 70 12.02 0.91 14.30
CA PHE A 70 12.87 -0.21 13.94
C PHE A 70 13.49 0.06 12.57
N ALA A 71 14.81 0.15 12.51
CA ALA A 71 15.58 0.37 11.29
C ALA A 71 16.59 -0.77 11.10
N GLN A 72 16.91 -1.11 9.86
CA GLN A 72 18.01 -2.03 9.57
C GLN A 72 19.35 -1.33 9.77
N ILE A 73 20.33 -2.05 10.32
CA ILE A 73 21.71 -1.57 10.42
C ILE A 73 22.39 -1.76 9.06
N LYS A 74 23.11 -0.74 8.61
CA LYS A 74 23.86 -0.78 7.34
C LYS A 74 24.80 -1.99 7.32
N ASP A 75 24.84 -2.68 6.19
CA ASP A 75 25.67 -3.86 5.96
C ASP A 75 25.45 -5.02 6.96
N SER A 76 24.32 -5.02 7.68
CA SER A 76 23.95 -6.03 8.66
C SER A 76 22.52 -6.55 8.45
N LYS A 77 22.22 -7.72 9.03
CA LYS A 77 20.86 -8.28 9.09
C LYS A 77 20.13 -7.90 10.40
N GLU A 78 20.82 -7.19 11.29
CA GLU A 78 20.31 -6.79 12.58
C GLU A 78 19.53 -5.46 12.50
N GLN A 79 18.68 -5.24 13.50
CA GLN A 79 17.84 -4.05 13.60
C GLN A 79 18.27 -3.15 14.75
N LEU A 80 18.32 -1.86 14.48
CA LEU A 80 18.45 -0.81 15.47
C LEU A 80 17.07 -0.40 15.97
N GLN A 81 16.97 -0.21 17.29
CA GLN A 81 15.82 0.41 17.93
C GLN A 81 16.14 1.87 18.23
N ILE A 82 15.40 2.78 17.60
CA ILE A 82 15.61 4.22 17.70
C ILE A 82 14.41 4.81 18.43
N ALA A 83 14.63 5.51 19.53
CA ALA A 83 13.56 6.26 20.18
C ALA A 83 13.10 7.40 19.25
N PHE A 84 11.80 7.66 19.20
CA PHE A 84 11.26 8.72 18.34
C PHE A 84 11.90 10.10 18.58
N ALA A 85 12.35 10.38 19.81
CA ALA A 85 13.07 11.62 20.12
C ALA A 85 14.40 11.75 19.34
N ASP A 86 15.07 10.62 19.08
CA ASP A 86 16.39 10.57 18.45
C ASP A 86 16.33 10.37 16.93
N ARG A 87 15.14 10.38 16.34
CA ARG A 87 14.92 10.08 14.91
C ARG A 87 15.65 11.01 13.92
N ASN A 88 16.13 12.16 14.41
CA ASN A 88 16.88 13.14 13.63
C ASN A 88 18.35 13.25 14.08
N ASN A 89 18.83 12.37 14.96
CA ASN A 89 20.20 12.39 15.46
C ASN A 89 21.17 11.89 14.37
N SER A 90 22.03 12.76 13.86
CA SER A 90 22.95 12.47 12.75
C SER A 90 23.91 11.31 13.01
N GLU A 91 24.33 11.10 14.27
CA GLU A 91 25.22 10.00 14.64
C GLU A 91 24.50 8.66 14.49
N ILE A 92 23.28 8.56 15.03
CA ILE A 92 22.44 7.35 14.89
C ILE A 92 22.12 7.08 13.42
N LEU A 93 21.75 8.12 12.67
CA LEU A 93 21.39 7.99 11.25
C LEU A 93 22.54 7.49 10.38
N SER A 94 23.80 7.68 10.80
CA SER A 94 24.97 7.17 10.07
C SER A 94 25.04 5.63 10.01
N TYR A 95 24.39 4.94 10.96
CA TYR A 95 24.32 3.47 11.03
C TYR A 95 23.09 2.88 10.35
N VAL A 96 22.11 3.71 9.97
CA VAL A 96 20.84 3.25 9.43
C VAL A 96 20.97 2.92 7.95
N ASP A 97 20.55 1.71 7.59
CA ASP A 97 20.48 1.28 6.20
C ASP A 97 19.45 2.09 5.41
N GLU A 98 19.83 2.34 4.16
CA GLU A 98 19.12 3.13 3.18
C GLU A 98 17.67 2.64 2.92
N SER A 99 17.38 1.35 3.12
CA SER A 99 16.06 0.75 2.95
C SER A 99 15.07 1.06 4.08
N SER A 100 15.54 1.61 5.19
CA SER A 100 14.72 1.96 6.36
C SER A 100 14.05 3.32 6.24
N TYR A 101 14.53 4.16 5.31
CA TYR A 101 14.03 5.51 5.14
C TYR A 101 12.81 5.58 4.22
N ILE A 102 11.90 6.48 4.57
CA ILE A 102 10.93 7.05 3.64
C ILE A 102 11.66 8.11 2.82
N ARG A 103 11.69 7.92 1.50
CA ARG A 103 12.43 8.80 0.57
C ARG A 103 11.50 9.77 -0.14
N VAL A 104 11.78 11.06 -0.06
CA VAL A 104 11.05 12.10 -0.77
C VAL A 104 11.98 12.83 -1.72
N ALA A 105 11.67 12.88 -3.02
CA ALA A 105 12.39 13.72 -3.97
C ALA A 105 11.42 14.53 -4.84
N LEU A 106 11.45 15.86 -4.67
CA LEU A 106 10.54 16.79 -5.34
C LEU A 106 11.22 17.71 -6.35
N ARG A 107 12.56 17.69 -6.42
CA ARG A 107 13.31 18.48 -7.39
C ARG A 107 14.61 17.81 -7.79
N LYS A 108 15.10 18.18 -8.96
CA LYS A 108 16.47 17.86 -9.39
C LYS A 108 17.40 19.03 -9.10
N VAL A 109 18.58 18.73 -8.59
CA VAL A 109 19.66 19.69 -8.31
C VAL A 109 20.86 19.37 -9.18
N GLU A 110 21.61 20.40 -9.56
CA GLU A 110 22.88 20.22 -10.29
C GLU A 110 23.96 19.80 -9.30
N LYS A 111 24.56 18.62 -9.52
CA LYS A 111 25.65 18.11 -8.68
C LYS A 111 27.03 18.27 -9.31
N SER A 112 27.07 18.27 -10.64
CA SER A 112 28.26 18.49 -11.46
C SER A 112 27.81 19.13 -12.76
N GLU A 113 28.70 19.83 -13.44
CA GLU A 113 28.41 20.59 -14.66
C GLU A 113 27.55 19.77 -15.66
N GLY A 114 26.31 20.21 -15.86
CA GLY A 114 25.36 19.57 -16.79
C GLY A 114 24.63 18.32 -16.29
N LYS A 115 24.93 17.79 -15.09
CA LYS A 115 24.27 16.60 -14.52
C LYS A 115 23.32 16.98 -13.38
N LYS A 116 22.02 16.91 -13.67
CA LYS A 116 20.94 17.10 -12.68
C LYS A 116 20.54 15.75 -12.07
N GLU A 117 20.62 15.64 -10.74
CA GLU A 117 20.19 14.46 -9.99
C GLU A 117 19.04 14.82 -9.04
N TRP A 118 18.22 13.82 -8.69
CA TRP A 118 17.18 14.01 -7.67
C TRP A 118 17.80 14.36 -6.32
N GLU A 119 17.25 15.38 -5.66
CA GLU A 119 17.54 15.66 -4.26
C GLU A 119 16.65 14.78 -3.38
N TYR A 120 17.28 13.82 -2.69
CA TYR A 120 16.57 12.91 -1.78
C TYR A 120 16.55 13.48 -0.36
N ASN A 121 15.35 13.58 0.20
CA ASN A 121 15.11 13.88 1.61
C ASN A 121 14.63 12.58 2.29
N ASN A 122 15.39 12.11 3.28
CA ASN A 122 15.18 10.83 3.93
C ASN A 122 14.59 11.03 5.32
N PHE A 123 13.52 10.29 5.64
CA PHE A 123 12.83 10.37 6.93
C PHE A 123 12.67 8.98 7.53
N LEU A 124 12.86 8.84 8.84
CA LEU A 124 12.56 7.58 9.54
C LEU A 124 11.07 7.39 9.81
N THR A 125 10.28 8.46 9.73
CA THR A 125 8.86 8.44 10.07
C THR A 125 8.04 9.16 9.00
N LEU A 126 6.83 8.64 8.75
CA LEU A 126 5.93 9.32 7.83
C LEU A 126 5.42 10.62 8.46
N TYR A 127 5.39 10.70 9.79
CA TYR A 127 5.05 11.92 10.52
C TYR A 127 5.95 13.10 10.10
N ASP A 128 7.28 12.92 10.05
CA ASP A 128 8.20 13.97 9.62
C ASP A 128 8.10 14.23 8.10
N ALA A 129 7.92 13.18 7.29
CA ALA A 129 7.74 13.32 5.85
C ALA A 129 6.48 14.13 5.50
N ILE A 130 5.34 13.92 6.18
CA ILE A 130 4.11 14.70 5.97
C ILE A 130 4.35 16.18 6.27
N ASN A 131 5.05 16.48 7.38
CA ASN A 131 5.43 17.84 7.74
C ASN A 131 6.31 18.50 6.67
N PHE A 132 7.25 17.76 6.10
CA PHE A 132 8.10 18.23 5.01
C PHE A 132 7.32 18.50 3.71
N LEU A 133 6.34 17.65 3.38
CA LEU A 133 5.56 17.75 2.14
C LEU A 133 4.55 18.90 2.15
N LYS A 134 3.94 19.21 3.29
CA LYS A 134 2.85 20.19 3.41
C LYS A 134 3.12 21.54 2.72
N PRO A 135 4.28 22.21 2.93
CA PRO A 135 4.56 23.49 2.27
C PRO A 135 5.13 23.35 0.85
N ARG A 136 5.29 22.14 0.32
CA ARG A 136 6.02 21.86 -0.93
C ARG A 136 5.17 21.21 -2.03
N LEU A 137 4.04 20.59 -1.67
CA LEU A 137 3.14 20.02 -2.64
C LEU A 137 2.04 21.02 -3.02
N GLU A 138 1.80 21.15 -4.32
CA GLU A 138 0.78 22.01 -4.90
C GLU A 138 -0.15 21.20 -5.80
N THR A 139 -1.38 21.70 -5.99
CA THR A 139 -2.35 21.08 -6.90
C THR A 139 -1.80 21.04 -8.32
N GLY A 140 -1.95 19.90 -8.99
CA GLY A 140 -1.47 19.68 -10.35
C GLY A 140 -0.07 19.07 -10.43
N MET A 141 0.65 18.91 -9.32
CA MET A 141 1.91 18.18 -9.32
C MET A 141 1.68 16.69 -9.64
N LYS A 142 2.45 16.17 -10.60
CA LYS A 142 2.43 14.76 -10.97
C LYS A 142 3.33 13.98 -10.04
N LEU A 143 2.79 13.04 -9.27
CA LEU A 143 3.54 12.30 -8.25
C LEU A 143 3.57 10.80 -8.54
N SER A 144 4.62 10.14 -8.09
CA SER A 144 4.73 8.70 -7.95
C SER A 144 4.97 8.35 -6.47
N VAL A 145 4.01 7.67 -5.85
CA VAL A 145 4.08 7.22 -4.47
C VAL A 145 4.15 5.70 -4.43
N TRP A 146 5.08 5.16 -3.66
CA TRP A 146 5.24 3.71 -3.52
C TRP A 146 5.31 3.33 -2.05
N GLY A 147 4.85 2.13 -1.73
CA GLY A 147 4.90 1.62 -0.37
C GLY A 147 4.36 0.22 -0.21
N ARG A 148 4.16 -0.18 1.05
CA ARG A 148 3.64 -1.49 1.45
C ARG A 148 2.16 -1.42 1.79
N THR A 149 1.42 -2.47 1.45
CA THR A 149 0.03 -2.66 1.90
C THR A 149 0.03 -3.62 3.09
N LYS A 150 -0.58 -3.20 4.19
CA LYS A 150 -0.87 -4.07 5.34
C LYS A 150 -2.38 -4.23 5.50
N TYR A 151 -2.79 -5.39 6.00
CA TYR A 151 -4.17 -5.67 6.31
C TYR A 151 -4.32 -5.86 7.81
N SER A 152 -5.43 -5.37 8.35
CA SER A 152 -5.79 -5.57 9.75
C SER A 152 -7.28 -5.83 9.86
N PRO A 153 -7.71 -6.81 10.68
CA PRO A 153 -9.12 -6.98 10.97
C PRO A 153 -9.61 -5.81 11.84
N TYR A 154 -10.75 -5.22 11.47
CA TYR A 154 -11.40 -4.14 12.21
C TYR A 154 -12.92 -4.24 12.05
N ASN A 155 -13.67 -4.40 13.15
CA ASN A 155 -15.13 -4.48 13.16
C ASN A 155 -15.70 -5.40 12.04
N ASP A 156 -15.25 -6.66 12.02
CA ASP A 156 -15.64 -7.68 11.03
C ASP A 156 -15.33 -7.35 9.56
N SER A 157 -14.62 -6.24 9.31
CA SER A 157 -14.14 -5.81 8.01
C SER A 157 -12.61 -5.86 7.95
N LEU A 158 -12.06 -5.97 6.74
CA LEU A 158 -10.62 -5.93 6.53
C LEU A 158 -10.18 -4.51 6.20
N ASN A 159 -9.49 -3.86 7.14
CA ASN A 159 -8.91 -2.56 6.93
C ASN A 159 -7.57 -2.66 6.17
N LYS A 160 -7.38 -1.78 5.17
CA LYS A 160 -6.15 -1.65 4.39
C LYS A 160 -5.35 -0.44 4.84
N GLU A 161 -4.11 -0.66 5.24
CA GLU A 161 -3.17 0.39 5.62
C GLU A 161 -2.07 0.53 4.56
N PHE A 162 -1.92 1.74 4.03
CA PHE A 162 -0.87 2.07 3.07
C PHE A 162 0.33 2.70 3.78
N GLN A 163 1.41 1.94 3.86
CA GLN A 163 2.67 2.39 4.44
C GLN A 163 3.57 2.96 3.36
N ILE A 164 3.53 4.29 3.19
CA ILE A 164 4.34 5.01 2.21
C ILE A 164 5.83 4.81 2.51
N GLN A 165 6.60 4.43 1.50
CA GLN A 165 8.06 4.30 1.57
C GLN A 165 8.79 5.28 0.65
N SER A 166 8.12 5.80 -0.38
CA SER A 166 8.71 6.84 -1.21
C SER A 166 7.69 7.71 -1.92
N ILE A 167 8.03 8.99 -2.11
CA ILE A 167 7.25 9.97 -2.88
C ILE A 167 8.21 10.69 -3.82
N TYR A 168 7.90 10.66 -5.12
CA TYR A 168 8.68 11.30 -6.16
C TYR A 168 7.81 12.25 -6.97
N LEU A 169 8.35 13.42 -7.33
CA LEU A 169 7.79 14.21 -8.42
C LEU A 169 8.11 13.52 -9.74
N LEU A 170 7.10 13.31 -10.58
CA LEU A 170 7.28 12.86 -11.95
C LEU A 170 7.50 14.07 -12.85
N PRO A 171 8.48 14.01 -13.78
CA PRO A 171 8.62 15.02 -14.82
C PRO A 171 7.34 15.21 -15.63
N GLU A 172 7.14 16.41 -16.19
CA GLU A 172 5.97 16.71 -17.02
C GLU A 172 5.91 15.83 -18.27
N ASP A 173 7.07 15.49 -18.85
CA ASP A 173 7.23 14.65 -20.03
C ASP A 173 7.14 13.13 -19.73
N ASP A 174 6.97 12.75 -18.46
CA ASP A 174 6.84 11.35 -18.08
C ASP A 174 5.57 10.74 -18.70
N THR A 175 5.72 9.62 -19.42
CA THR A 175 4.61 8.93 -20.11
C THR A 175 4.13 7.69 -19.37
N THR A 176 4.52 7.51 -18.10
CA THR A 176 4.14 6.32 -17.34
C THR A 176 2.64 6.25 -17.11
N THR A 177 2.11 5.03 -17.09
CA THR A 177 0.69 4.78 -16.85
C THR A 177 0.31 5.24 -15.45
N LEU A 178 -0.68 6.14 -15.38
CA LEU A 178 -1.25 6.64 -14.14
C LEU A 178 -2.26 5.65 -13.54
N GLY A 179 -2.57 5.86 -12.27
CA GLY A 179 -3.51 5.06 -11.49
C GLY A 179 -2.90 4.51 -10.21
N PHE A 180 -3.70 3.67 -9.54
CA PHE A 180 -3.36 3.08 -8.25
C PHE A 180 -3.25 1.56 -8.41
N LYS A 181 -2.03 1.05 -8.40
CA LYS A 181 -1.71 -0.37 -8.61
C LYS A 181 -1.35 -1.07 -7.31
N PHE A 182 -1.59 -2.37 -7.27
CA PHE A 182 -1.08 -3.25 -6.22
C PHE A 182 -0.28 -4.40 -6.81
N TYR A 183 0.66 -4.87 -5.99
CA TYR A 183 1.41 -6.10 -6.22
C TYR A 183 1.32 -6.94 -4.95
N GLN A 184 0.63 -8.07 -5.00
CA GLN A 184 0.31 -8.86 -3.80
C GLN A 184 0.69 -10.32 -4.01
N ASN A 185 1.44 -10.88 -3.07
CA ASN A 185 1.51 -12.34 -2.94
C ASN A 185 0.26 -12.82 -2.22
N VAL A 186 -0.43 -13.79 -2.82
CA VAL A 186 -1.62 -14.41 -2.23
C VAL A 186 -1.49 -15.92 -2.25
N LEU A 187 -2.23 -16.57 -1.36
CA LEU A 187 -2.40 -18.01 -1.30
C LEU A 187 -3.80 -18.38 -1.78
N LEU A 188 -3.88 -19.33 -2.69
CA LEU A 188 -5.11 -19.83 -3.28
C LEU A 188 -5.28 -21.31 -2.98
N THR A 189 -6.51 -21.70 -2.68
CA THR A 189 -6.95 -23.09 -2.48
C THR A 189 -8.08 -23.42 -3.46
N THR A 190 -8.54 -24.67 -3.49
CA THR A 190 -9.72 -25.10 -4.28
C THR A 190 -10.94 -24.21 -4.07
N GLU A 191 -11.17 -23.75 -2.84
CA GLU A 191 -12.31 -22.89 -2.48
C GLU A 191 -12.09 -21.39 -2.75
N SER A 192 -10.93 -20.98 -3.27
CA SER A 192 -10.63 -19.56 -3.44
C SER A 192 -11.36 -18.92 -4.61
N LEU A 193 -11.71 -19.67 -5.66
CA LEU A 193 -12.35 -19.12 -6.86
C LEU A 193 -13.88 -19.23 -6.75
N ILE A 194 -14.58 -18.12 -6.98
CA ILE A 194 -16.03 -18.05 -7.09
C ILE A 194 -16.35 -17.39 -8.43
N ASP A 195 -16.97 -18.13 -9.33
CA ASP A 195 -17.26 -17.72 -10.71
C ASP A 195 -18.75 -17.85 -11.07
N ASP A 196 -19.63 -17.79 -10.06
CA ASP A 196 -21.09 -17.82 -10.19
C ASP A 196 -21.64 -16.75 -11.14
N LYS A 197 -21.03 -15.56 -11.15
CA LYS A 197 -21.39 -14.43 -12.02
C LYS A 197 -20.64 -14.40 -13.35
N TRP A 198 -19.84 -15.43 -13.65
CA TRP A 198 -18.96 -15.39 -14.82
C TRP A 198 -19.72 -15.38 -16.13
N GLU A 199 -20.78 -16.18 -16.24
CA GLU A 199 -21.48 -16.30 -17.52
C GLU A 199 -22.28 -15.05 -17.89
N GLU A 200 -22.98 -14.47 -16.92
CA GLU A 200 -23.85 -13.31 -17.14
C GLU A 200 -23.07 -11.99 -17.13
N GLU A 201 -22.16 -11.80 -16.15
CA GLU A 201 -21.51 -10.51 -15.91
C GLU A 201 -20.02 -10.51 -16.34
N GLY A 202 -19.43 -11.66 -16.62
CA GLY A 202 -17.99 -11.76 -16.90
C GLY A 202 -17.12 -11.46 -15.67
N ILE A 203 -17.68 -11.66 -14.47
CA ILE A 203 -17.05 -11.35 -13.18
C ILE A 203 -16.78 -12.65 -12.41
N ALA A 204 -15.58 -12.76 -11.85
CA ALA A 204 -15.22 -13.78 -10.87
C ALA A 204 -14.60 -13.12 -9.62
N THR A 205 -14.82 -13.72 -8.46
CA THR A 205 -14.23 -13.31 -7.18
C THR A 205 -13.21 -14.34 -6.73
N LEU A 206 -12.03 -13.86 -6.35
CA LEU A 206 -10.97 -14.66 -5.76
C LEU A 206 -10.88 -14.33 -4.27
N LYS A 207 -11.37 -15.25 -3.42
CA LYS A 207 -11.17 -15.24 -1.96
C LYS A 207 -9.74 -15.69 -1.64
N ALA A 208 -8.81 -14.79 -1.91
CA ALA A 208 -7.39 -15.00 -1.68
C ALA A 208 -7.06 -14.93 -0.18
N LYS A 209 -6.06 -15.71 0.23
CA LYS A 209 -5.53 -15.69 1.60
C LYS A 209 -4.19 -14.96 1.64
N VAL A 210 -3.94 -14.21 2.70
CA VAL A 210 -2.64 -13.58 2.99
C VAL A 210 -2.21 -13.92 4.42
N ILE A 211 -0.93 -14.22 4.62
CA ILE A 211 -0.34 -14.47 5.94
C ILE A 211 0.40 -13.20 6.36
N GLN A 212 -0.04 -12.59 7.47
CA GLN A 212 0.60 -11.38 8.02
C GLN A 212 0.74 -11.48 9.54
N LYS A 213 1.72 -10.75 10.08
CA LYS A 213 1.92 -10.66 11.54
C LYS A 213 0.98 -9.60 12.12
N VAL A 214 -0.08 -10.04 12.81
CA VAL A 214 -1.04 -9.20 13.53
C VAL A 214 -0.80 -9.35 15.02
N LYS A 215 -0.54 -8.24 15.74
CA LYS A 215 -0.25 -8.25 17.19
C LYS A 215 0.78 -9.30 17.61
N LYS A 216 1.86 -9.43 16.81
CA LYS A 216 2.96 -10.39 16.95
C LYS A 216 2.66 -11.85 16.60
N LYS A 217 1.43 -12.22 16.25
CA LYS A 217 1.06 -13.57 15.80
C LYS A 217 0.91 -13.60 14.28
N LEU A 218 1.28 -14.70 13.64
CA LEU A 218 0.95 -14.88 12.23
C LEU A 218 -0.55 -15.17 12.12
N THR A 219 -1.21 -14.59 11.12
CA THR A 219 -2.65 -14.72 10.93
C THR A 219 -2.96 -14.83 9.45
N VAL A 220 -3.84 -15.77 9.08
CA VAL A 220 -4.43 -15.83 7.75
C VAL A 220 -5.56 -14.81 7.69
N LEU A 221 -5.47 -13.88 6.74
CA LEU A 221 -6.53 -12.93 6.42
C LEU A 221 -7.04 -13.24 5.02
N HIS A 222 -8.35 -13.05 4.81
CA HIS A 222 -8.98 -13.25 3.52
C HIS A 222 -9.16 -11.89 2.83
N ILE A 223 -8.63 -11.76 1.62
CA ILE A 223 -8.80 -10.58 0.78
C ILE A 223 -9.67 -10.94 -0.42
N PRO A 224 -10.80 -10.24 -0.65
CA PRO A 224 -11.58 -10.40 -1.87
C PRO A 224 -10.87 -9.66 -3.01
N LEU A 225 -10.56 -10.38 -4.08
CA LEU A 225 -10.04 -9.81 -5.32
C LEU A 225 -11.05 -10.05 -6.45
N VAL A 226 -11.25 -9.07 -7.31
CA VAL A 226 -12.21 -9.16 -8.41
C VAL A 226 -11.47 -9.35 -9.72
N ILE A 227 -11.95 -10.28 -10.54
CA ILE A 227 -11.50 -10.47 -11.92
C ILE A 227 -12.66 -10.07 -12.81
N ARG A 228 -12.41 -9.15 -13.74
CA ARG A 228 -13.42 -8.65 -14.68
C ARG A 228 -12.97 -8.95 -16.11
N SER A 229 -13.91 -9.36 -16.94
CA SER A 229 -13.72 -9.49 -18.39
C SER A 229 -14.65 -8.55 -19.15
N THR A 230 -14.31 -8.30 -20.40
CA THR A 230 -15.20 -7.68 -21.38
C THR A 230 -15.65 -8.77 -22.37
N PRO A 231 -16.75 -8.57 -23.10
CA PRO A 231 -17.21 -9.54 -24.10
C PRO A 231 -16.11 -9.97 -25.09
N GLU A 232 -15.19 -9.05 -25.44
CA GLU A 232 -14.11 -9.30 -26.40
C GLU A 232 -12.97 -10.14 -25.84
N ASN A 233 -12.81 -10.21 -24.51
CA ASN A 233 -11.70 -10.89 -23.86
C ASN A 233 -12.10 -12.03 -22.92
N LYS A 234 -13.40 -12.30 -22.74
CA LYS A 234 -13.94 -13.29 -21.81
C LYS A 234 -13.26 -14.66 -21.92
N GLU A 235 -13.11 -15.21 -23.13
CA GLU A 235 -12.43 -16.51 -23.33
C GLU A 235 -10.95 -16.49 -22.89
N LYS A 236 -10.23 -15.41 -23.21
CA LYS A 236 -8.81 -15.26 -22.83
C LYS A 236 -8.66 -15.13 -21.32
N VAL A 237 -9.52 -14.35 -20.68
CA VAL A 237 -9.51 -14.21 -19.21
C VAL A 237 -9.90 -15.54 -18.56
N ARG A 238 -10.86 -16.30 -19.12
CA ARG A 238 -11.20 -17.63 -18.61
C ARG A 238 -10.01 -18.59 -18.65
N SER A 239 -9.26 -18.58 -19.75
CA SER A 239 -8.03 -19.38 -19.86
C SER A 239 -7.00 -19.02 -18.78
N VAL A 240 -6.86 -17.73 -18.44
CA VAL A 240 -5.99 -17.28 -17.35
C VAL A 240 -6.50 -17.77 -15.99
N ILE A 241 -7.82 -17.70 -15.74
CA ILE A 241 -8.45 -18.19 -14.51
C ILE A 241 -8.16 -19.69 -14.32
N GLU A 242 -8.48 -20.52 -15.31
CA GLU A 242 -8.28 -21.97 -15.23
C GLU A 242 -6.80 -22.33 -15.03
N LYS A 243 -5.89 -21.58 -15.68
CA LYS A 243 -4.45 -21.89 -15.61
C LYS A 243 -3.80 -21.45 -14.30
N PHE A 244 -4.11 -20.25 -13.81
CA PHE A 244 -3.34 -19.61 -12.74
C PHE A 244 -4.10 -19.48 -11.43
N TYR A 245 -5.43 -19.32 -11.47
CA TYR A 245 -6.22 -18.97 -10.28
C TYR A 245 -7.03 -20.14 -9.73
N LYS A 246 -7.40 -21.09 -10.59
CA LYS A 246 -7.95 -22.37 -10.16
C LYS A 246 -6.85 -23.26 -9.61
N VAL A 247 -7.15 -23.90 -8.48
CA VAL A 247 -6.26 -24.81 -7.78
C VAL A 247 -7.02 -26.12 -7.59
N ASP A 248 -6.35 -27.25 -7.82
CA ASP A 248 -6.94 -28.58 -7.71
C ASP A 248 -6.34 -29.34 -6.52
N GLY A 249 -7.16 -30.22 -5.93
CA GLY A 249 -6.76 -31.07 -4.80
C GLY A 249 -6.41 -30.29 -3.54
N ASP A 250 -5.48 -30.83 -2.75
CA ASP A 250 -5.06 -30.24 -1.47
C ASP A 250 -3.89 -29.26 -1.60
N ASN A 251 -3.67 -28.73 -2.81
CA ASN A 251 -2.57 -27.80 -3.07
C ASN A 251 -2.87 -26.40 -2.54
N VAL A 252 -1.82 -25.70 -2.09
CA VAL A 252 -1.87 -24.26 -1.79
C VAL A 252 -0.96 -23.53 -2.77
N ARG A 253 -1.57 -22.78 -3.69
CA ARG A 253 -0.83 -21.99 -4.68
C ARG A 253 -0.48 -20.63 -4.12
N ARG A 254 0.80 -20.34 -3.95
CA ARG A 254 1.30 -18.98 -3.81
C ARG A 254 1.42 -18.35 -5.19
N ILE A 255 0.78 -17.22 -5.43
CA ILE A 255 0.90 -16.47 -6.67
C ILE A 255 1.07 -14.97 -6.39
N ARG A 256 1.94 -14.32 -7.16
CA ARG A 256 2.09 -12.87 -7.12
C ARG A 256 1.23 -12.23 -8.19
N LEU A 257 0.33 -11.35 -7.79
CA LEU A 257 -0.65 -10.69 -8.66
C LEU A 257 -0.34 -9.21 -8.82
N GLU A 258 -0.52 -8.70 -10.03
CA GLU A 258 -0.63 -7.26 -10.33
C GLU A 258 -2.12 -6.93 -10.50
N GLY A 259 -2.55 -5.85 -9.86
CA GLY A 259 -3.92 -5.37 -9.97
C GLY A 259 -4.04 -3.86 -9.79
N LYS A 260 -5.29 -3.36 -9.75
CA LYS A 260 -5.62 -1.96 -9.48
C LYS A 260 -6.48 -1.84 -8.24
N TYR A 261 -6.23 -0.79 -7.47
CA TYR A 261 -7.16 -0.30 -6.46
C TYR A 261 -8.15 0.66 -7.11
N SER A 262 -9.43 0.42 -6.88
CA SER A 262 -10.50 1.38 -7.11
C SER A 262 -10.96 1.85 -5.74
N VAL A 263 -10.27 2.86 -5.19
CA VAL A 263 -10.49 3.39 -3.83
C VAL A 263 -10.90 4.86 -3.92
N GLY A 264 -12.15 5.14 -3.61
CA GLY A 264 -12.68 6.50 -3.63
C GLY A 264 -14.14 6.56 -4.05
N TYR A 265 -14.61 7.77 -4.28
CA TYR A 265 -15.95 8.00 -4.78
C TYR A 265 -15.95 7.86 -6.29
N VAL A 266 -16.66 6.85 -6.80
CA VAL A 266 -16.96 6.80 -8.23
C VAL A 266 -18.19 7.67 -8.44
N SER A 267 -18.10 8.64 -9.34
CA SER A 267 -19.28 9.32 -9.85
C SER A 267 -20.08 8.32 -10.66
N GLY A 268 -21.13 7.74 -10.08
CA GLY A 268 -22.14 7.04 -10.88
C GLY A 268 -22.76 8.04 -11.86
N GLN A 269 -23.00 7.63 -13.11
CA GLN A 269 -23.94 8.36 -13.96
C GLN A 269 -25.32 8.14 -13.34
N VAL A 270 -25.79 9.10 -12.53
CA VAL A 270 -27.15 9.09 -12.01
C VAL A 270 -28.08 9.27 -13.19
N LYS A 271 -29.06 8.38 -13.32
CA LYS A 271 -30.10 8.51 -14.35
C LYS A 271 -31.28 9.26 -13.76
N GLU A 272 -32.08 9.85 -14.63
CA GLU A 272 -33.28 10.62 -14.22
C GLU A 272 -34.28 9.79 -13.40
N GLU A 273 -34.28 8.47 -13.60
CA GLU A 273 -35.08 7.50 -12.84
C GLU A 273 -34.68 7.39 -11.36
N ASP A 274 -33.47 7.82 -11.00
CA ASP A 274 -32.94 7.79 -9.63
C ASP A 274 -33.27 9.06 -8.82
N PHE A 275 -33.88 10.08 -9.45
CA PHE A 275 -34.19 11.34 -8.77
C PHE A 275 -35.43 11.22 -7.86
N PRO A 276 -35.39 11.78 -6.64
CA PRO A 276 -36.59 11.94 -5.82
C PRO A 276 -37.67 12.71 -6.59
N LEU A 277 -38.95 12.40 -6.32
CA LEU A 277 -40.09 13.02 -6.99
C LEU A 277 -40.05 14.55 -6.88
N GLU A 278 -39.63 15.10 -5.73
CA GLU A 278 -39.56 16.55 -5.53
C GLU A 278 -38.55 17.22 -6.49
N VAL A 279 -37.47 16.53 -6.84
CA VAL A 279 -36.45 17.05 -7.77
C VAL A 279 -36.94 17.00 -9.21
N ILE A 280 -37.69 15.94 -9.56
CA ILE A 280 -38.33 15.82 -10.87
C ILE A 280 -39.36 16.95 -11.05
N GLU A 281 -40.12 17.28 -10.01
CA GLU A 281 -41.04 18.42 -10.00
C GLU A 281 -40.30 19.75 -10.22
N LEU A 282 -39.18 19.99 -9.54
CA LEU A 282 -38.37 21.20 -9.74
C LEU A 282 -37.78 21.35 -11.15
N ILE A 283 -37.45 20.22 -11.81
CA ILE A 283 -37.04 20.22 -13.23
C ILE A 283 -38.24 20.57 -14.11
N ASN A 284 -39.40 19.96 -13.85
CA ASN A 284 -40.62 20.19 -14.63
C ASN A 284 -41.14 21.63 -14.51
N ASP A 285 -40.97 22.25 -13.34
CA ASP A 285 -41.34 23.64 -13.06
C ASP A 285 -40.34 24.65 -13.67
N GLY A 286 -39.26 24.16 -14.30
CA GLY A 286 -38.24 24.98 -14.96
C GLY A 286 -37.34 25.75 -13.99
N ILE A 287 -37.33 25.37 -12.72
CA ILE A 287 -36.50 26.00 -11.67
C ILE A 287 -35.04 25.54 -11.83
N TYR A 288 -34.83 24.28 -12.20
CA TYR A 288 -33.53 23.73 -12.56
C TYR A 288 -33.57 23.07 -13.93
N THR A 289 -32.48 23.16 -14.67
CA THR A 289 -32.29 22.32 -15.86
C THR A 289 -31.85 20.92 -15.44
N LYS A 290 -32.20 19.93 -16.27
CA LYS A 290 -31.76 18.53 -16.09
C LYS A 290 -30.25 18.39 -15.97
N GLU A 291 -29.49 19.19 -16.72
CA GLU A 291 -28.03 19.21 -16.68
C GLU A 291 -27.48 19.77 -15.35
N GLU A 292 -28.14 20.77 -14.77
CA GLU A 292 -27.79 21.31 -13.46
C GLU A 292 -28.05 20.28 -12.36
N VAL A 293 -29.20 19.61 -12.39
CA VAL A 293 -29.54 18.57 -11.41
C VAL A 293 -28.61 17.37 -11.53
N LEU A 294 -28.29 16.89 -12.73
CA LEU A 294 -27.34 15.79 -12.94
C LEU A 294 -25.93 16.10 -12.39
N LYS A 295 -25.50 17.37 -12.44
CA LYS A 295 -24.24 17.80 -11.82
C LYS A 295 -24.32 17.85 -10.30
N MET A 296 -25.50 18.09 -9.73
CA MET A 296 -25.74 18.11 -8.28
C MET A 296 -25.91 16.70 -7.70
N TYR A 297 -26.61 15.83 -8.42
CA TYR A 297 -26.82 14.42 -8.12
C TYR A 297 -25.71 13.58 -8.75
N VAL A 298 -24.50 13.72 -8.23
CA VAL A 298 -23.47 12.69 -8.43
C VAL A 298 -23.62 11.71 -7.29
N ASN A 299 -24.14 10.50 -7.54
CA ASN A 299 -24.04 9.42 -6.57
C ASN A 299 -22.56 9.17 -6.34
N ARG A 300 -22.11 9.46 -5.12
CA ARG A 300 -20.76 9.23 -4.65
C ARG A 300 -20.76 7.93 -3.88
N ASP A 301 -20.86 6.83 -4.60
CA ASP A 301 -20.65 5.52 -3.99
C ASP A 301 -19.17 5.38 -3.69
N TYR A 302 -18.85 5.17 -2.41
CA TYR A 302 -17.50 4.81 -2.02
C TYR A 302 -17.22 3.39 -2.50
N VAL A 303 -16.30 3.27 -3.45
CA VAL A 303 -15.80 2.00 -3.95
C VAL A 303 -14.46 1.73 -3.27
N ASP A 304 -14.31 0.51 -2.79
CA ASP A 304 -13.04 -0.04 -2.29
C ASP A 304 -12.88 -1.46 -2.84
N GLU A 305 -12.47 -1.54 -4.11
CA GLU A 305 -12.31 -2.79 -4.85
C GLU A 305 -10.85 -3.02 -5.26
N MET A 306 -10.40 -4.26 -5.17
CA MET A 306 -9.11 -4.71 -5.71
C MET A 306 -9.34 -5.57 -6.96
N THR A 307 -9.12 -4.99 -8.15
CA THR A 307 -9.28 -5.71 -9.42
C THR A 307 -7.95 -6.33 -9.86
N VAL A 308 -7.91 -7.63 -10.10
CA VAL A 308 -6.75 -8.34 -10.64
C VAL A 308 -6.61 -8.05 -12.14
N ILE A 309 -5.41 -7.66 -12.57
CA ILE A 309 -5.10 -7.50 -14.00
C ILE A 309 -4.45 -8.79 -14.52
N ARG A 310 -3.42 -9.30 -13.83
CA ARG A 310 -2.59 -10.43 -14.30
C ARG A 310 -1.70 -11.01 -13.20
N PRO A 311 -1.20 -12.24 -13.37
CA PRO A 311 -0.03 -12.71 -12.63
C PRO A 311 1.20 -11.86 -12.97
N VAL A 312 2.05 -11.62 -11.96
CA VAL A 312 3.38 -11.04 -12.18
C VAL A 312 4.25 -12.07 -12.90
N VAL A 313 5.07 -11.62 -13.84
CA VAL A 313 6.04 -12.46 -14.53
C VAL A 313 7.46 -12.04 -14.18
N ASN A 314 8.34 -13.01 -13.98
CA ASN A 314 9.75 -12.81 -13.73
C ASN A 314 10.58 -13.48 -14.83
N LYS A 315 11.80 -13.00 -15.04
CA LYS A 315 12.78 -13.68 -15.87
C LYS A 315 13.50 -14.73 -15.00
N ASP A 316 13.36 -15.98 -15.38
CA ASP A 316 14.04 -17.10 -14.74
C ASP A 316 15.56 -16.94 -14.90
N ARG A 317 16.30 -17.04 -13.79
CA ARG A 317 17.74 -16.75 -13.76
C ARG A 317 18.57 -17.80 -14.51
N ASP A 318 18.11 -19.04 -14.54
CA ASP A 318 18.86 -20.17 -15.08
C ASP A 318 18.53 -20.38 -16.57
N THR A 319 17.26 -20.22 -16.94
CA THR A 319 16.77 -20.49 -18.29
C THR A 319 16.57 -19.24 -19.14
N ASN A 320 16.67 -18.04 -18.56
CA ASN A 320 16.34 -16.75 -19.19
C ASN A 320 14.90 -16.65 -19.75
N LYS A 321 14.02 -17.61 -19.44
CA LYS A 321 12.63 -17.62 -19.89
C LYS A 321 11.76 -16.77 -18.97
N ILE A 322 10.74 -16.15 -19.55
CA ILE A 322 9.73 -15.42 -18.77
C ILE A 322 8.75 -16.44 -18.18
N LYS A 323 8.56 -16.44 -16.87
CA LYS A 323 7.63 -17.33 -16.15
C LYS A 323 6.76 -16.52 -15.20
N ALA A 324 5.50 -16.91 -15.07
CA ALA A 324 4.63 -16.37 -14.02
C ALA A 324 5.17 -16.71 -12.63
N ASP A 325 5.08 -15.76 -11.72
CA ASP A 325 5.56 -15.86 -10.34
C ASP A 325 4.52 -16.56 -9.47
N TYR A 326 4.52 -17.90 -9.55
CA TYR A 326 3.72 -18.76 -8.68
C TYR A 326 4.48 -20.02 -8.26
N SER A 327 4.04 -20.62 -7.15
CA SER A 327 4.55 -21.88 -6.61
C SER A 327 3.43 -22.65 -5.91
N ASP A 328 3.37 -23.95 -6.16
CA ASP A 328 2.43 -24.89 -5.52
C ASP A 328 3.09 -25.70 -4.39
N THR A 329 4.36 -25.44 -4.09
CA THR A 329 5.17 -26.22 -3.13
C THR A 329 5.68 -25.39 -1.96
N GLU A 330 5.53 -24.06 -2.01
CA GLU A 330 5.99 -23.17 -0.93
C GLU A 330 5.10 -23.20 0.31
N TYR A 331 3.83 -23.57 0.15
CA TYR A 331 2.84 -23.63 1.23
C TYR A 331 2.04 -24.92 1.12
N THR A 332 1.56 -25.36 2.27
CA THR A 332 0.68 -26.51 2.45
C THR A 332 -0.59 -26.08 3.19
N LEU A 333 -1.62 -26.92 3.21
CA LEU A 333 -2.83 -26.64 3.99
C LEU A 333 -2.52 -26.50 5.50
N ASP A 334 -1.54 -27.23 6.01
CA ASP A 334 -1.10 -27.14 7.41
C ASP A 334 -0.55 -25.76 7.74
N ASP A 335 0.09 -25.07 6.79
CA ASP A 335 0.59 -23.70 6.99
C ASP A 335 -0.55 -22.69 7.16
N LEU A 336 -1.74 -22.99 6.64
CA LEU A 336 -2.93 -22.14 6.80
C LEU A 336 -3.63 -22.40 8.14
N ASN A 337 -3.52 -23.61 8.67
CA ASN A 337 -4.24 -24.06 9.86
C ASN A 337 -3.41 -23.93 11.16
N ASN A 338 -2.08 -23.96 11.09
CA ASN A 338 -1.18 -24.04 12.26
C ASN A 338 -0.34 -22.76 12.49
N LEU A 339 -0.97 -21.58 12.52
CA LEU A 339 -0.26 -20.30 12.71
C LEU A 339 0.03 -19.89 14.16
N ASP A 340 -0.32 -20.72 15.15
CA ASP A 340 -0.21 -20.39 16.59
C ASP A 340 1.22 -20.41 17.19
N LYS A 341 2.25 -20.55 16.37
CA LYS A 341 3.63 -20.51 16.87
C LYS A 341 4.10 -19.07 16.96
N GLU A 342 4.26 -18.56 18.19
CA GLU A 342 5.09 -17.38 18.41
C GLU A 342 6.47 -17.66 17.82
N PRO A 343 6.99 -16.82 16.91
CA PRO A 343 8.42 -16.85 16.65
C PRO A 343 9.10 -16.46 17.96
N GLU A 344 9.81 -17.39 18.59
CA GLU A 344 10.56 -17.09 19.80
C GLU A 344 11.50 -15.92 19.49
N PRO A 345 11.41 -14.81 20.25
CA PRO A 345 12.40 -13.76 20.13
C PRO A 345 13.75 -14.36 20.52
N VAL A 346 14.74 -14.26 19.64
CA VAL A 346 16.13 -14.41 20.05
C VAL A 346 16.45 -13.21 20.93
N VAL A 347 16.25 -13.38 22.23
CA VAL A 347 16.68 -12.43 23.25
C VAL A 347 18.15 -12.71 23.47
N ILE A 348 19.03 -11.85 22.96
CA ILE A 348 20.38 -11.77 23.53
C ILE A 348 20.22 -11.07 24.86
N ALA A 349 20.25 -11.85 25.94
CA ALA A 349 20.21 -11.33 27.29
C ALA A 349 21.41 -10.40 27.49
N SER A 350 21.13 -9.14 27.76
CA SER A 350 22.06 -8.22 28.39
C SER A 350 22.40 -8.76 29.78
N ASN A 351 23.52 -9.48 29.90
CA ASN A 351 24.34 -9.57 31.11
C ASN A 351 25.54 -10.50 30.83
N GLN A 352 26.54 -9.96 30.13
CA GLN A 352 27.94 -10.01 30.56
C GLN A 352 28.65 -8.79 29.96
N LEU A 353 28.30 -7.58 30.43
CA LEU A 353 29.32 -6.55 30.56
C LEU A 353 30.11 -6.92 31.81
N LYS A 354 31.06 -7.84 31.65
CA LYS A 354 32.22 -7.86 32.53
C LYS A 354 33.21 -6.90 31.90
N ASP A 355 33.69 -5.99 32.75
CA ASP A 355 34.88 -5.18 32.55
C ASP A 355 35.86 -5.89 31.62
N ASP A 356 36.22 -5.24 30.52
CA ASP A 356 37.58 -5.24 29.99
C ASP A 356 37.69 -4.18 28.88
N ASP A 357 38.28 -3.05 29.30
CA ASP A 357 39.31 -2.28 28.60
C ASP A 357 38.92 -1.40 27.40
N PHE A 358 38.63 -0.13 27.70
CA PHE A 358 38.58 0.99 26.74
C PHE A 358 39.97 1.59 26.47
N SER A 359 41.04 0.80 26.48
CA SER A 359 42.41 1.25 26.22
C SER A 359 42.67 1.70 24.77
N PHE A 360 41.73 1.48 23.86
CA PHE A 360 41.80 1.94 22.46
C PHE A 360 41.57 3.47 22.29
N LEU A 361 41.04 4.17 23.30
CA LEU A 361 40.76 5.60 23.21
C LEU A 361 41.96 6.51 23.56
N ASP A 362 43.09 5.97 23.98
CA ASP A 362 44.30 6.74 24.35
C ASP A 362 45.35 6.86 23.23
N GLU A 363 45.09 6.37 22.01
CA GLU A 363 46.03 6.47 20.87
C GLU A 363 45.59 7.45 19.75
N LEU A 364 44.77 8.45 20.08
CA LEU A 364 44.46 9.57 19.17
C LEU A 364 44.74 10.92 19.87
N GLU A 365 46.01 11.29 19.94
CA GLU A 365 46.45 12.69 19.86
C GLU A 365 46.76 13.08 18.41
#